data_AF-A0A4R5G523-F1
#
_entry.id   AF-A0A4R5G523-F1
#
_cell.length_a   1.000
_cell.length_b   1.000
_cell.length_c   1.000
_cell.angle_alpha   90.00
_cell.angle_beta   90.00
_cell.angle_gamma   90.00
#
_symmetry.space_group_name_H-M   'P 1'
#
loop_
_entity.id
_entity.type
_entity.pdbx_description
1 polymer ?
#
loop_
_entity_poly.entity_id
_entity_poly.type
_entity_poly.pdbx_seq_one_letter_code
_entity_poly.pdbx_strand_id
1 'polypeptide(L)' 'LRLNLANSDKYIEDQSKVKAYLAKYGITASDLDKHYNEVVNQKVLKDWCSIYDSKFSPKDYGDVTIKTEWENW' A
#
# COMPACT_ATOMS: atom_id res chain seq x y z
N LEU A 1 -15.85 28.47 10.27
CA LEU A 1 -14.85 27.79 9.43
C LEU A 1 -15.47 27.54 8.05
N ARG A 2 -14.83 27.99 6.96
CA ARG A 2 -15.19 27.60 5.59
C ARG A 2 -14.20 26.53 5.15
N LEU A 3 -14.66 25.29 4.96
CA LEU A 3 -13.87 24.24 4.32
C LEU A 3 -13.73 24.61 2.85
N ASN A 4 -12.50 24.90 2.40
CA ASN A 4 -12.19 25.13 1.00
C ASN A 4 -12.34 23.80 0.22
N LEU A 5 -13.55 23.52 -0.26
CA LEU A 5 -13.89 22.39 -1.14
C LEU A 5 -13.33 22.52 -2.56
N ALA A 6 -12.48 23.53 -2.82
CA ALA A 6 -11.86 23.76 -4.14
C ALA A 6 -10.69 22.81 -4.46
N ASN A 7 -10.17 22.09 -3.46
CA ASN A 7 -9.10 21.10 -3.61
C ASN A 7 -9.64 19.68 -3.41
N SER A 8 -10.62 19.27 -4.21
CA SER A 8 -11.03 17.86 -4.20
C SER A 8 -10.03 17.05 -5.02
N ASP A 9 -9.31 16.15 -4.35
CA ASP A 9 -8.49 15.16 -5.03
C ASP A 9 -9.37 14.31 -5.95
N LYS A 10 -8.87 14.06 -7.17
CA LYS A 10 -9.53 13.19 -8.13
C LYS A 10 -8.89 11.81 -8.05
N TYR A 11 -9.67 10.83 -7.62
CA TYR A 11 -9.24 9.44 -7.52
C TYR A 11 -9.34 8.74 -8.87
N ILE A 12 -8.36 7.89 -9.16
CA ILE A 12 -8.33 7.01 -10.33
C ILE A 12 -8.25 5.59 -9.80
N GLU A 13 -9.31 4.82 -10.02
CA GLU A 13 -9.41 3.42 -9.58
C GLU A 13 -9.37 2.42 -10.75
N ASP A 14 -9.58 2.91 -11.98
CA ASP A 14 -9.46 2.07 -13.17
C ASP A 14 -8.01 1.56 -13.31
N GLN A 15 -7.84 0.25 -13.21
CA GLN A 15 -6.54 -0.42 -13.22
C GLN A 15 -5.68 -0.02 -14.43
N SER A 16 -6.26 0.12 -15.63
CA SER A 16 -5.51 0.48 -16.83
C SER A 16 -4.98 1.91 -16.74
N LYS A 17 -5.78 2.84 -16.20
CA LYS A 17 -5.35 4.23 -15.95
C LYS A 17 -4.32 4.32 -14.84
N VAL A 18 -4.46 3.55 -13.76
CA VAL A 18 -3.47 3.47 -12.68
C VAL A 18 -2.14 2.95 -13.21
N LYS A 19 -2.15 1.84 -13.95
CA LYS A 19 -0.95 1.26 -14.55
C LYS A 19 -0.24 2.21 -15.52
N ALA A 20 -1.01 2.92 -16.37
CA ALA A 20 -0.45 3.94 -17.25
C ALA A 20 0.18 5.11 -16.49
N TYR A 21 -0.43 5.52 -15.38
CA TYR A 21 0.11 6.56 -14.51
C TYR A 21 1.42 6.12 -13.85
N LEU A 22 1.47 4.92 -13.25
CA LEU A 22 2.70 4.38 -12.65
C LEU A 22 3.84 4.28 -13.67
N ALA A 23 3.55 3.76 -14.87
CA ALA A 23 4.52 3.67 -15.96
C ALA A 23 5.06 5.04 -16.40
N LYS A 24 4.21 6.07 -16.46
CA LYS A 24 4.62 7.45 -16.78
C LYS A 24 5.68 7.99 -15.80
N TYR A 25 5.65 7.56 -14.55
CA TYR A 25 6.61 7.95 -13.51
C TYR A 25 7.73 6.91 -13.31
N GLY A 26 7.79 5.86 -14.15
CA GLY A 26 8.81 4.82 -14.04
C GLY A 26 8.66 3.92 -12.82
N ILE A 27 7.47 3.85 -12.21
CA ILE A 27 7.19 3.00 -11.06
C ILE A 27 6.87 1.59 -11.56
N THR A 28 7.63 0.61 -11.06
CA THR A 28 7.51 -0.82 -11.41
C THR A 28 6.74 -1.60 -10.35
N ALA A 29 6.34 -2.84 -10.66
CA ALA A 29 5.74 -3.74 -9.67
C ALA A 29 6.69 -3.98 -8.46
N SER A 30 8.00 -4.08 -8.70
CA SER A 30 9.00 -4.21 -7.63
C SER A 30 9.06 -2.98 -6.72
N ASP A 31 8.77 -1.78 -7.24
CA ASP A 31 8.70 -0.57 -6.41
C ASP A 31 7.46 -0.59 -5.51
N LEU A 32 6.34 -1.13 -6.01
CA LEU A 32 5.13 -1.33 -5.22
C LEU A 32 5.36 -2.35 -4.10
N ASP A 33 6.04 -3.47 -4.39
CA ASP A 33 6.42 -4.45 -3.36
C ASP A 33 7.34 -3.85 -2.30
N LYS A 34 8.31 -3.04 -2.73
CA LYS A 34 9.22 -2.34 -1.82
C LYS A 34 8.45 -1.38 -0.92
N HIS A 35 7.60 -0.53 -1.48
CA HIS A 35 6.80 0.41 -0.70
C HIS A 35 5.80 -0.29 0.23
N TYR A 36 5.18 -1.37 -0.22
CA TYR A 36 4.35 -2.22 0.63
C TYR A 36 5.13 -2.71 1.85
N ASN A 37 6.32 -3.27 1.65
CA ASN A 37 7.15 -3.73 2.76
C ASN A 37 7.59 -2.57 3.67
N GLU A 38 8.05 -1.44 3.12
CA GLU A 38 8.53 -0.29 3.90
C GLU A 38 7.42 0.30 4.79
N VAL A 39 6.20 0.44 4.26
CA VAL A 39 5.10 1.08 4.99
C VAL A 39 4.31 0.07 5.81
N VAL A 40 3.85 -1.03 5.21
CA VAL A 40 2.97 -1.99 5.90
C VAL A 40 3.78 -2.82 6.89
N ASN A 41 4.86 -3.48 6.44
CA ASN A 41 5.62 -4.38 7.32
C ASN A 41 6.52 -3.64 8.29
N GLN A 42 7.39 -2.79 7.76
CA GLN A 42 8.47 -2.20 8.56
C GLN A 42 8.00 -1.05 9.44
N LYS A 43 6.84 -0.46 9.13
CA LYS A 43 6.24 0.62 9.94
C LYS A 43 4.96 0.18 10.63
N VAL A 44 3.85 -0.01 9.90
CA VAL A 44 2.52 -0.22 10.51
C VAL A 44 2.48 -1.47 11.40
N LEU A 45 2.84 -2.64 10.87
CA LEU A 45 2.78 -3.89 11.63
C LEU A 45 3.86 -3.97 12.70
N LYS A 46 5.01 -3.34 12.47
CA LYS A 46 6.07 -3.23 13.47
C LYS A 46 5.63 -2.38 14.66
N ASP A 47 5.02 -1.22 14.39
CA ASP A 47 4.48 -0.33 15.42
C ASP A 47 3.34 -1.05 16.18
N TRP A 48 2.48 -1.80 15.48
CA TRP A 48 1.44 -2.63 16.12
C TRP A 48 2.01 -3.65 17.10
N CYS A 49 3.02 -4.42 16.69
CA CYS A 49 3.67 -5.40 17.56
C CYS A 49 4.46 -4.76 18.72
N SER A 50 4.77 -3.45 18.65
CA SER A 50 5.46 -2.74 19.74
C SER A 50 4.52 -2.38 20.91
N ILE A 51 3.23 -2.25 20.65
CA ILE A 51 2.22 -1.85 21.65
C ILE A 51 1.26 -2.96 22.03
N TYR A 52 1.23 -4.04 21.25
CA TYR A 52 0.40 -5.21 21.47
C TYR A 52 1.27 -6.45 21.38
N ASP A 53 1.18 -7.34 22.39
CA ASP A 53 1.88 -8.63 22.41
C ASP A 53 1.23 -9.59 21.40
N SER A 54 1.52 -9.32 20.13
CA SER A 54 0.96 -10.00 18.99
C SER A 54 1.48 -11.43 18.88
N LYS A 55 0.57 -12.38 18.60
CA LYS A 55 0.93 -13.75 18.24
C LYS A 55 1.52 -13.89 16.83
N PHE A 56 1.41 -12.82 16.03
CA PHE A 56 1.86 -12.73 14.64
C PHE A 56 2.89 -11.60 14.48
N SER A 57 3.55 -11.53 13.33
CA SER A 57 4.62 -10.55 13.09
C SER A 57 4.54 -9.93 11.70
N PRO A 58 5.28 -8.85 11.42
CA PRO A 58 5.37 -8.28 10.07
C PRO A 58 5.89 -9.24 8.97
N LYS A 59 6.41 -10.41 9.36
CA LYS A 59 6.91 -11.45 8.44
C LYS A 59 6.00 -12.68 8.38
N ASP A 60 5.08 -12.80 9.33
CA ASP A 60 4.16 -13.93 9.46
C ASP A 60 2.82 -13.39 9.93
N TYR A 61 1.91 -13.22 8.97
CA TYR A 61 0.57 -12.71 9.24
C TYR A 61 -0.40 -13.78 9.74
N GLY A 62 0.07 -15.03 9.90
CA GLY A 62 -0.79 -16.17 10.18
C GLY A 62 -1.50 -16.69 8.94
N ASP A 63 -2.67 -17.29 9.17
CA ASP A 63 -3.46 -17.95 8.13
C ASP A 63 -4.28 -16.94 7.31
N VAL A 64 -3.58 -16.21 6.43
CA VAL A 64 -4.19 -15.24 5.51
C VAL A 64 -3.65 -15.43 4.09
N THR A 65 -4.54 -15.30 3.11
CA THR A 65 -4.14 -15.27 1.69
C THR A 65 -3.84 -13.84 1.27
N ILE A 66 -2.60 -13.57 0.85
CA ILE A 66 -2.22 -12.28 0.29
C ILE A 66 -2.40 -12.29 -1.22
N LYS A 67 -3.11 -11.28 -1.73
CA LYS A 67 -3.28 -11.02 -3.16
C LYS A 67 -2.94 -9.55 -3.40
N THR A 68 -1.96 -9.30 -4.26
CA THR A 68 -1.63 -7.94 -4.70
C THR A 68 -2.15 -7.73 -6.11
N GLU A 69 -2.69 -6.55 -6.38
CA GLU A 69 -3.24 -6.25 -7.71
C GLU A 69 -2.13 -6.24 -8.77
N TRP A 70 -0.93 -5.83 -8.37
CA TRP A 70 0.26 -5.73 -9.22
C TRP A 70 1.05 -7.02 -9.37
N GLU A 71 0.61 -8.15 -8.80
CA GLU A 71 1.30 -9.45 -8.90
C GLU A 71 1.55 -9.88 -10.35
N ASN A 72 0.68 -9.44 -11.27
CA ASN A 72 0.73 -9.77 -12.70
C ASN A 72 0.93 -8.53 -13.61
N TRP A 73 1.44 -7.42 -13.06
CA TRP A 73 1.62 -6.17 -13.82
C TRP A 73 2.94 -6.08 -14.58
#